data_AF-W0Q555-F1
#
_entry.id   AF-W0Q555-F1
#
_cell.length_a   1.000
_cell.length_b   1.000
_cell.length_c   1.000
_cell.angle_alpha   90.00
_cell.angle_beta   90.00
_cell.angle_gamma   90.00
#
_symmetry.space_group_name_H-M   'P 1'
#
loop_
_entity.id
_entity.type
_entity.pdbx_description
1 polymer ?
#
loop_
_entity_poly.entity_id
_entity_poly.type
_entity_poly.pdbx_seq_one_letter_code
_entity_poly.pdbx_strand_id
1 'polypeptide(L)'
;MSEQEKTMQQYKHDFIEFALSRNVLKFGEFTLKSGRISPYFFNAGLFNTGRDLAKLGEYYAQAIQASNIEYDVLFGPAYKGIPIATTVAVALANQFDVDKPCCFNRKEVKDHGEGGNLIGSPLKGKILLVDDVITAGTAIRESMEIINANNAELAGVLIALNRKEKGKGELSAIQEVERDYGCQVFSIVDFDDLVSFIEKSPQYAPYLPKMCEYREKYGV
;
A
#
# COMPACT_ATOMS: atom_id res chain seq x y z
N MET A 1 -31.48 -3.35 -15.28
CA MET A 1 -30.59 -2.19 -15.33
C MET A 1 -29.19 -2.72 -15.10
N SER A 2 -28.30 -2.56 -16.07
CA SER A 2 -27.08 -3.34 -16.26
C SER A 2 -26.05 -3.13 -15.15
N GLU A 3 -25.71 -4.21 -14.43
CA GLU A 3 -24.40 -4.35 -13.78
C GLU A 3 -23.36 -4.45 -14.90
N GLN A 4 -22.71 -3.33 -15.22
CA GLN A 4 -21.44 -3.42 -15.93
C GLN A 4 -20.47 -4.13 -14.98
N GLU A 5 -20.09 -5.36 -15.32
CA GLU A 5 -18.93 -6.01 -14.71
C GLU A 5 -17.77 -5.01 -14.74
N LYS A 6 -17.39 -4.49 -13.56
CA LYS A 6 -16.17 -3.70 -13.42
C LYS A 6 -15.02 -4.61 -13.79
N THR A 7 -14.60 -4.55 -15.05
CA THR A 7 -13.42 -5.26 -15.50
C THR A 7 -12.22 -4.66 -14.77
N MET A 8 -11.53 -5.50 -14.00
CA MET A 8 -10.32 -5.13 -13.27
C MET A 8 -9.32 -4.44 -14.21
N GLN A 9 -8.72 -3.34 -13.76
CA GLN A 9 -7.68 -2.65 -14.51
C GLN A 9 -6.46 -3.58 -14.71
N GLN A 10 -5.86 -3.56 -15.89
CA GLN A 10 -4.81 -4.52 -16.26
C GLN A 10 -3.63 -4.54 -15.27
N TYR A 11 -3.17 -3.38 -14.79
CA TYR A 11 -2.04 -3.34 -13.86
C TYR A 11 -2.31 -4.05 -12.54
N LYS A 12 -3.58 -4.12 -12.10
CA LYS A 12 -3.96 -4.83 -10.90
C LYS A 12 -3.80 -6.33 -11.08
N HIS A 13 -4.26 -6.84 -12.22
CA HIS A 13 -4.08 -8.24 -12.60
C HIS A 13 -2.59 -8.58 -12.67
N ASP A 14 -1.82 -7.77 -13.38
CA ASP A 14 -0.38 -7.97 -13.55
C ASP A 14 0.37 -7.90 -12.21
N PHE A 15 -0.05 -7.02 -11.29
CA PHE A 15 0.50 -6.94 -9.94
C PHE A 15 0.24 -8.23 -9.14
N ILE A 16 -0.96 -8.81 -9.24
CA ILE A 16 -1.30 -10.07 -8.56
C ILE A 16 -0.44 -11.22 -9.10
N GLU A 17 -0.33 -11.36 -10.42
CA GLU A 17 0.55 -12.36 -11.04
C GLU A 17 2.01 -12.18 -10.63
N PHE A 18 2.47 -10.93 -10.65
CA PHE A 18 3.84 -10.60 -10.23
C PHE A 18 4.08 -10.98 -8.77
N ALA A 19 3.17 -10.61 -7.87
CA ALA A 19 3.26 -10.95 -6.45
C ALA A 19 3.26 -12.47 -6.21
N LEU A 20 2.45 -13.23 -6.95
CA LEU A 20 2.43 -14.70 -6.91
C LEU A 20 3.76 -15.29 -7.41
N SER A 21 4.28 -14.80 -8.53
CA SER A 21 5.55 -15.27 -9.12
C SER A 21 6.76 -15.05 -8.20
N ARG A 22 6.67 -14.09 -7.27
CA ARG A 22 7.70 -13.76 -6.27
C ARG A 22 7.42 -14.34 -4.89
N ASN A 23 6.38 -15.17 -4.74
CA ASN A 23 5.95 -15.68 -3.44
C ASN A 23 5.61 -14.58 -2.42
N VAL A 24 5.41 -13.33 -2.88
CA VAL A 24 4.96 -12.21 -2.06
C VAL A 24 3.51 -12.42 -1.66
N LEU A 25 2.67 -12.81 -2.62
CA LEU A 25 1.32 -13.30 -2.39
C LEU A 25 1.34 -14.83 -2.41
N LYS A 26 0.68 -15.45 -1.43
CA LYS A 26 0.46 -16.89 -1.37
C LYS A 26 -0.97 -17.19 -0.97
N PHE A 27 -1.54 -18.25 -1.55
CA PHE A 27 -2.79 -18.86 -1.10
C PHE A 27 -2.49 -20.17 -0.36
N GLY A 28 -3.23 -20.44 0.71
CA GLY A 28 -2.93 -21.53 1.65
C GLY A 28 -3.42 -21.19 3.05
N GLU A 29 -2.92 -21.88 4.08
CA GLU A 29 -3.33 -21.63 5.47
C GLU A 29 -2.22 -20.91 6.23
N PHE A 30 -2.52 -19.71 6.77
CA PHE A 30 -1.52 -18.86 7.44
C PHE A 30 -2.05 -18.28 8.75
N THR A 31 -1.25 -18.36 9.81
CA THR A 31 -1.55 -17.68 11.08
C THR A 31 -1.04 -16.24 11.05
N LEU A 32 -1.95 -15.27 11.11
CA LEU A 32 -1.62 -13.84 11.17
C LEU A 32 -1.14 -13.44 12.56
N LYS A 33 -0.51 -12.25 12.68
CA LYS A 33 -0.14 -11.66 13.97
C LYS A 33 -1.32 -11.50 14.94
N SER A 34 -2.54 -11.41 14.42
CA SER A 34 -3.79 -11.36 15.20
C SER A 34 -4.22 -12.73 15.75
N GLY A 35 -3.55 -13.82 15.37
CA GLY A 35 -3.96 -15.20 15.67
C GLY A 35 -5.00 -15.77 14.71
N ARG A 36 -5.50 -14.97 13.76
CA ARG A 36 -6.47 -15.43 12.75
C ARG A 36 -5.80 -16.39 11.77
N ILE A 37 -6.56 -17.41 11.35
CA ILE A 37 -6.20 -18.28 10.23
C ILE A 37 -6.70 -17.63 8.93
N SER A 38 -5.77 -17.25 8.07
CA SER A 38 -6.04 -16.57 6.81
C SER A 38 -5.78 -17.50 5.61
N PRO A 39 -6.65 -17.49 4.58
CA PRO A 39 -6.49 -18.29 3.37
C PRO A 39 -5.44 -17.74 2.40
N TYR A 40 -4.82 -16.60 2.75
CA TYR A 40 -3.78 -15.96 1.97
C TYR A 40 -2.79 -15.22 2.87
N PHE A 41 -1.59 -15.00 2.35
CA PHE A 41 -0.57 -14.21 3.01
C PHE A 41 0.12 -13.29 2.02
N PHE A 42 0.41 -12.07 2.46
CA PHE A 42 1.07 -11.05 1.67
C PHE A 42 2.29 -10.51 2.42
N ASN A 43 3.47 -10.61 1.82
CA ASN A 43 4.72 -10.09 2.38
C ASN A 43 5.54 -9.36 1.33
N ALA A 44 5.35 -8.04 1.23
CA ALA A 44 6.09 -7.18 0.31
C ALA A 44 7.61 -7.20 0.52
N GLY A 45 8.10 -7.66 1.68
CA GLY A 45 9.55 -7.81 1.94
C GLY A 45 10.24 -8.84 1.03
N LEU A 46 9.47 -9.64 0.27
CA LEU A 46 10.02 -10.55 -0.74
C LEU A 46 10.23 -9.87 -2.11
N PHE A 47 9.80 -8.61 -2.31
CA PHE A 47 10.27 -7.77 -3.42
C PHE A 47 11.66 -7.22 -3.08
N ASN A 48 12.69 -8.04 -3.25
CA ASN A 48 14.03 -7.78 -2.69
C ASN A 48 15.16 -7.80 -3.73
N THR A 49 14.84 -7.89 -5.03
CA THR A 49 15.81 -7.69 -6.11
C THR A 49 15.59 -6.37 -6.83
N GLY A 50 16.60 -5.87 -7.56
CA GLY A 50 16.47 -4.61 -8.32
C GLY A 50 15.33 -4.62 -9.34
N ARG A 51 15.07 -5.76 -9.99
CA ARG A 51 13.92 -5.91 -10.92
C ARG A 51 12.60 -5.87 -10.17
N ASP A 52 12.55 -6.41 -8.96
CA ASP A 52 11.32 -6.42 -8.18
C ASP A 52 10.96 -5.04 -7.68
N LEU A 53 11.95 -4.30 -7.19
CA LEU A 53 11.77 -2.91 -6.78
C LEU A 53 11.33 -2.04 -7.95
N ALA A 54 12.00 -2.16 -9.11
CA ALA A 54 11.60 -1.44 -10.32
C ALA A 54 10.12 -1.70 -10.64
N LYS A 55 9.71 -2.96 -10.77
CA LYS A 55 8.30 -3.33 -11.04
C LYS A 55 7.34 -2.84 -9.97
N LEU A 56 7.70 -2.96 -8.69
CA LEU A 56 6.89 -2.45 -7.59
C LEU A 56 6.63 -0.95 -7.75
N GLY A 57 7.67 -0.17 -8.05
CA GLY A 57 7.53 1.27 -8.32
C GLY A 57 6.57 1.58 -9.47
N GLU A 58 6.64 0.81 -10.56
CA GLU A 58 5.74 0.96 -11.71
C GLU A 58 4.27 0.74 -11.32
N TYR A 59 3.97 -0.30 -10.52
CA TYR A 59 2.60 -0.58 -10.09
C TYR A 59 2.05 0.47 -9.13
N TYR A 60 2.87 0.96 -8.19
CA TYR A 60 2.48 2.09 -7.34
C TYR A 60 2.24 3.34 -8.18
N ALA A 61 3.13 3.68 -9.11
CA ALA A 61 2.98 4.84 -9.98
C ALA A 61 1.69 4.77 -10.81
N GLN A 62 1.37 3.60 -11.38
CA GLN A 62 0.11 3.37 -12.09
C GLN A 62 -1.12 3.55 -11.18
N ALA A 63 -1.08 3.07 -9.94
CA ALA A 63 -2.15 3.28 -8.97
C ALA A 63 -2.31 4.76 -8.56
N ILE A 64 -1.21 5.51 -8.43
CA ILE A 64 -1.24 6.97 -8.18
C ILE A 64 -1.92 7.70 -9.34
N GLN A 65 -1.56 7.37 -10.58
CA GLN A 65 -2.15 7.99 -11.75
C GLN A 65 -3.64 7.64 -11.88
N ALA A 66 -4.00 6.38 -11.63
CA ALA A 66 -5.38 5.92 -11.67
C ALA A 66 -6.28 6.57 -10.60
N SER A 67 -5.72 6.96 -9.45
CA SER A 67 -6.49 7.60 -8.39
C SER A 67 -6.76 9.10 -8.63
N ASN A 68 -5.99 9.74 -9.51
CA ASN A 68 -6.00 11.20 -9.73
C ASN A 68 -5.79 12.00 -8.44
N ILE A 69 -5.08 11.44 -7.44
CA ILE A 69 -4.77 12.15 -6.21
C ILE A 69 -3.81 13.32 -6.48
N GLU A 70 -4.15 14.50 -5.97
CA GLU A 70 -3.24 15.65 -5.97
C GLU A 70 -2.32 15.60 -4.74
N TYR A 71 -1.03 15.75 -4.98
CA TYR A 71 -0.01 15.82 -3.92
C TYR A 71 1.21 16.63 -4.40
N ASP A 72 1.97 17.13 -3.45
CA ASP A 72 3.18 17.91 -3.66
C ASP A 72 4.45 17.09 -3.40
N VAL A 73 4.43 16.22 -2.39
CA VAL A 73 5.60 15.45 -1.96
C VAL A 73 5.24 14.00 -1.68
N LEU A 74 6.05 13.05 -2.16
CA LEU A 74 6.00 11.65 -1.76
C LEU A 74 6.72 11.45 -0.44
N PHE A 75 6.07 10.77 0.51
CA PHE A 75 6.67 10.44 1.81
C PHE A 75 6.69 8.93 2.06
N GLY A 76 7.87 8.39 2.36
CA GLY A 76 8.05 6.99 2.71
C GLY A 76 8.46 6.80 4.18
N PRO A 77 7.61 6.24 5.05
CA PRO A 77 7.98 6.03 6.45
C PRO A 77 9.10 4.99 6.61
N ALA A 78 10.02 5.25 7.54
CA ALA A 78 11.10 4.33 7.86
C ALA A 78 10.57 3.02 8.49
N TYR A 79 11.04 1.84 8.06
CA TYR A 79 12.06 1.60 7.04
C TYR A 79 11.49 1.19 5.68
N LYS A 80 10.33 0.54 5.65
CA LYS A 80 9.79 -0.10 4.44
C LYS A 80 9.34 0.91 3.38
N GLY A 81 8.83 2.06 3.80
CA GLY A 81 8.42 3.13 2.90
C GLY A 81 9.59 3.78 2.16
N ILE A 82 10.82 3.69 2.67
CA ILE A 82 12.01 4.30 2.04
C ILE A 82 12.27 3.71 0.62
N PRO A 83 12.50 2.39 0.46
CA PRO A 83 12.70 1.82 -0.86
C PRO A 83 11.47 1.96 -1.76
N ILE A 84 10.26 1.91 -1.18
CA ILE A 84 9.00 2.11 -1.92
C ILE A 84 8.95 3.53 -2.49
N ALA A 85 8.97 4.57 -1.66
CA ALA A 85 8.94 5.97 -2.10
C ALA A 85 10.02 6.29 -3.13
N THR A 86 11.23 5.76 -2.93
CA THR A 86 12.34 5.90 -3.88
C THR A 86 11.98 5.33 -5.25
N THR A 87 11.52 4.07 -5.32
CA THR A 87 11.20 3.45 -6.62
C THR A 87 9.91 4.00 -7.24
N VAL A 88 8.95 4.47 -6.44
CA VAL A 88 7.75 5.15 -6.92
C VAL A 88 8.10 6.47 -7.59
N ALA A 89 8.93 7.30 -6.95
CA ALA A 89 9.38 8.57 -7.51
C ALA A 89 10.10 8.38 -8.86
N VAL A 90 10.99 7.39 -8.94
CA VAL A 90 11.68 7.03 -10.19
C VAL A 90 10.69 6.58 -11.27
N ALA A 91 9.71 5.75 -10.93
CA ALA A 91 8.72 5.26 -11.89
C ALA A 91 7.78 6.38 -12.40
N LEU A 92 7.37 7.31 -11.53
CA LEU A 92 6.58 8.47 -11.92
C LEU A 92 7.32 9.36 -12.92
N ALA A 93 8.59 9.66 -12.67
CA ALA A 93 9.40 10.45 -13.59
C ALA A 93 9.57 9.73 -14.94
N ASN A 94 9.93 8.45 -14.93
CA ASN A 94 10.25 7.71 -16.15
C ASN A 94 9.04 7.35 -17.01
N GLN A 95 7.88 7.06 -16.42
CA GLN A 95 6.71 6.54 -17.15
C GLN A 95 5.61 7.59 -17.37
N PHE A 96 5.55 8.61 -16.51
CA PHE A 96 4.44 9.56 -16.50
C PHE A 96 4.89 11.03 -16.63
N ASP A 97 6.19 11.30 -16.75
CA ASP A 97 6.77 12.65 -16.79
C ASP A 97 6.37 13.49 -15.56
N VAL A 98 6.28 12.83 -14.40
CA VAL A 98 5.88 13.43 -13.13
C VAL A 98 7.10 13.44 -12.19
N ASP A 99 7.77 14.58 -12.13
CA ASP A 99 8.92 14.81 -11.25
C ASP A 99 8.47 15.41 -9.91
N LYS A 100 8.16 14.52 -8.94
CA LYS A 100 7.70 14.91 -7.60
C LYS A 100 8.83 14.77 -6.57
N PRO A 101 8.98 15.76 -5.66
CA PRO A 101 9.85 15.63 -4.50
C PRO A 101 9.60 14.35 -3.70
N CYS A 102 10.67 13.74 -3.19
CA CYS A 102 10.62 12.57 -2.32
C CYS A 102 11.26 12.88 -0.96
N CYS A 103 10.60 12.43 0.12
CA CYS A 103 11.02 12.62 1.50
C CYS A 103 10.81 11.31 2.29
N PHE A 104 11.64 11.08 3.30
CA PHE A 104 11.46 9.97 4.25
C PHE A 104 12.10 10.31 5.58
N ASN A 105 11.62 9.70 6.66
CA ASN A 105 12.15 9.96 8.00
C ASN A 105 13.30 9.02 8.40
N ARG A 106 13.99 9.39 9.47
CA ARG A 106 14.85 8.52 10.29
C ARG A 106 14.13 8.19 11.59
N LYS A 107 14.43 7.01 12.16
CA LYS A 107 13.96 6.66 13.51
C LYS A 107 14.70 7.42 14.61
N GLU A 108 15.95 7.79 14.36
CA GLU A 108 16.79 8.54 15.29
C GLU A 108 17.17 9.90 14.69
N VAL A 109 17.11 10.95 15.51
CA VAL A 109 17.57 12.28 15.15
C VAL A 109 19.09 12.25 15.09
N LYS A 110 19.69 12.82 14.04
CA LYS A 110 21.13 13.02 14.02
C LYS A 110 21.50 14.32 14.72
N ASP A 111 22.44 14.24 15.66
CA ASP A 111 22.97 15.40 16.39
C ASP A 111 24.05 16.19 15.59
N HIS A 112 24.40 15.75 14.38
CA HIS A 112 25.49 16.32 13.57
C HIS A 112 25.14 16.33 12.07
N GLY A 113 25.69 17.28 11.29
CA GLY A 113 25.42 17.47 9.85
C GLY A 113 24.22 18.39 9.58
N GLU A 114 23.42 18.12 8.53
CA GLU A 114 22.15 18.85 8.25
C GLU A 114 21.09 18.69 9.36
N GLY A 115 21.34 17.83 10.37
CA GLY A 115 20.48 17.64 11.53
C GLY A 115 19.11 17.02 11.21
N GLY A 116 18.25 16.94 12.22
CA GLY A 116 16.85 16.55 12.06
C GLY A 116 16.60 15.06 11.83
N ASN A 117 15.33 14.76 11.52
CA ASN A 117 14.80 13.42 11.34
C ASN A 117 14.26 13.15 9.93
N LEU A 118 14.50 14.03 8.96
CA LEU A 118 14.06 13.90 7.57
C LEU A 118 15.25 13.74 6.62
N ILE A 119 15.01 13.07 5.50
CA ILE A 119 15.95 12.89 4.39
C ILE A 119 15.20 13.18 3.09
N GLY A 120 15.86 13.88 2.17
CA GLY A 120 15.29 14.27 0.88
C GLY A 120 14.73 15.68 0.93
N SER A 121 13.68 15.94 0.15
CA SER A 121 13.09 17.27 0.06
C SER A 121 12.37 17.70 1.35
N PRO A 122 12.22 19.01 1.59
CA PRO A 122 11.40 19.51 2.70
C PRO A 122 9.97 18.96 2.63
N LEU A 123 9.43 18.54 3.77
CA LEU A 123 8.08 18.03 3.89
C LEU A 123 7.09 19.20 3.97
N LYS A 124 6.60 19.68 2.82
CA LYS A 124 5.72 20.85 2.70
C LYS A 124 4.59 20.60 1.72
N GLY A 125 3.42 21.19 1.97
CA GLY A 125 2.24 21.05 1.13
C GLY A 125 1.49 19.75 1.38
N LYS A 126 0.86 19.22 0.32
CA LYS A 126 0.09 17.97 0.32
C LYS A 126 1.00 16.76 0.22
N ILE A 127 0.97 15.87 1.20
CA ILE A 127 1.86 14.72 1.33
C ILE A 127 1.14 13.44 0.89
N LEU A 128 1.68 12.74 -0.09
CA LEU A 128 1.25 11.38 -0.42
C LEU A 128 2.17 10.39 0.28
N LEU A 129 1.63 9.69 1.29
CA LEU A 129 2.35 8.65 2.00
C LEU A 129 2.29 7.33 1.22
N VAL A 130 3.42 6.65 1.04
CA VAL A 130 3.47 5.32 0.42
C VAL A 130 4.05 4.28 1.38
N ASP A 131 3.34 3.16 1.57
CA ASP A 131 3.77 2.07 2.46
C ASP A 131 3.34 0.70 1.90
N ASP A 132 3.78 -0.41 2.50
CA ASP A 132 3.47 -1.75 1.99
C ASP A 132 2.03 -2.19 2.27
N VAL A 133 1.66 -2.34 3.54
CA VAL A 133 0.33 -2.74 4.00
C VAL A 133 0.01 -2.10 5.35
N ILE A 134 -1.23 -1.66 5.53
CA ILE A 134 -1.70 -1.19 6.84
C ILE A 134 -2.15 -2.38 7.69
N THR A 135 -1.47 -2.59 8.81
CA THR A 135 -1.82 -3.64 9.79
C THR A 135 -2.58 -3.08 10.99
N ALA A 136 -1.91 -2.27 11.81
CA ALA A 136 -2.48 -1.62 12.98
C ALA A 136 -2.43 -0.08 12.91
N GLY A 137 -2.14 0.48 11.73
CA GLY A 137 -2.03 1.92 11.51
C GLY A 137 -0.88 2.62 12.25
N THR A 138 0.02 1.89 12.93
CA THR A 138 1.11 2.48 13.74
C THR A 138 2.08 3.31 12.90
N ALA A 139 2.51 2.81 11.73
CA ALA A 139 3.41 3.56 10.85
C ALA A 139 2.77 4.86 10.34
N ILE A 140 1.45 4.83 10.07
CA ILE A 140 0.70 6.01 9.65
C ILE A 140 0.60 7.02 10.80
N ARG A 141 0.29 6.57 12.02
CA ARG A 141 0.28 7.40 13.24
C ARG A 141 1.59 8.17 13.43
N GLU A 142 2.72 7.45 13.40
CA GLU A 142 4.04 8.06 13.53
C GLU A 142 4.33 9.05 12.38
N SER A 143 3.89 8.73 11.16
CA SER A 143 4.06 9.61 10.01
C SER A 143 3.23 10.89 10.15
N MET A 144 2.03 10.80 10.71
CA MET A 144 1.18 11.96 10.95
C MET A 144 1.78 12.91 11.99
N GLU A 145 2.43 12.40 13.02
CA GLU A 145 3.19 13.24 13.96
C GLU A 145 4.27 14.05 13.23
N ILE A 146 4.99 13.42 12.30
CA ILE A 146 6.04 14.06 11.50
C ILE A 146 5.46 15.08 10.51
N ILE A 147 4.38 14.73 9.80
CA ILE A 147 3.70 15.61 8.85
C ILE A 147 3.18 16.87 9.57
N ASN A 148 2.49 16.68 10.70
CA ASN A 148 1.96 17.77 11.51
C ASN A 148 3.08 18.66 12.07
N ALA A 149 4.19 18.07 12.55
CA ALA A 149 5.33 18.83 13.06
C ALA A 149 5.99 19.73 12.00
N ASN A 150 5.78 19.44 10.71
CA ASN A 150 6.27 20.24 9.58
C ASN A 150 5.21 21.18 9.00
N ASN A 151 4.01 21.27 9.59
CA ASN A 151 2.87 22.02 9.08
C ASN A 151 2.47 21.63 7.64
N ALA A 152 2.61 20.35 7.31
CA ALA A 152 2.18 19.78 6.04
C ALA A 152 0.81 19.09 6.21
N GLU A 153 0.14 18.79 5.10
CA GLU A 153 -1.18 18.17 5.07
C GLU A 153 -1.07 16.76 4.46
N LEU A 154 -1.74 15.76 5.04
CA LEU A 154 -1.81 14.44 4.43
C LEU A 154 -2.83 14.44 3.28
N ALA A 155 -2.36 14.28 2.05
CA ALA A 155 -3.22 14.15 0.87
C ALA A 155 -3.92 12.80 0.83
N GLY A 156 -3.20 11.75 1.24
CA GLY A 156 -3.68 10.38 1.24
C GLY A 156 -2.55 9.39 1.49
N VAL A 157 -2.93 8.12 1.57
CA VAL A 157 -2.00 7.00 1.73
C VAL A 157 -2.19 6.04 0.58
N LEU A 158 -1.11 5.55 -0.02
CA LEU A 158 -1.15 4.47 -1.01
C LEU A 158 -0.41 3.24 -0.51
N ILE A 159 -1.07 2.09 -0.55
CA ILE A 159 -0.51 0.79 -0.17
C ILE A 159 -0.58 -0.26 -1.27
N ALA A 160 0.14 -1.37 -1.12
CA ALA A 160 0.10 -2.45 -2.10
C ALA A 160 -1.22 -3.23 -2.04
N LEU A 161 -1.64 -3.62 -0.84
CA LEU A 161 -2.81 -4.48 -0.63
C LEU A 161 -3.73 -3.96 0.47
N ASN A 162 -4.98 -3.67 0.12
CA ASN A 162 -6.07 -3.47 1.09
C ASN A 162 -6.77 -4.80 1.39
N ARG A 163 -6.57 -5.33 2.59
CA ARG A 163 -7.14 -6.62 3.02
C ARG A 163 -8.66 -6.59 3.27
N LYS A 164 -9.25 -5.38 3.36
CA LYS A 164 -10.67 -5.14 3.69
C LYS A 164 -11.15 -6.01 4.85
N GLU A 165 -10.36 -6.07 5.93
CA GLU A 165 -10.67 -6.89 7.12
C GLU A 165 -10.75 -6.02 8.38
N LYS A 166 -11.64 -6.41 9.30
CA LYS A 166 -11.81 -5.79 10.61
C LYS A 166 -10.51 -5.81 11.40
N GLY A 167 -10.19 -4.71 12.07
CA GLY A 167 -9.11 -4.63 13.06
C GLY A 167 -9.49 -5.34 14.36
N LYS A 168 -9.25 -4.67 15.50
CA LYS A 168 -9.74 -5.14 16.81
C LYS A 168 -11.23 -4.82 17.04
N GLY A 169 -11.75 -3.78 16.38
CA GLY A 169 -13.15 -3.39 16.43
C GLY A 169 -13.91 -3.72 15.14
N GLU A 170 -14.97 -2.96 14.87
CA GLU A 170 -15.82 -3.14 13.69
C GLU A 170 -15.24 -2.55 12.40
N LEU A 171 -14.32 -1.58 12.51
CA LEU A 171 -13.65 -0.96 11.39
C LEU A 171 -12.37 -1.70 11.02
N SER A 172 -11.98 -1.61 9.75
CA SER A 172 -10.60 -1.94 9.35
C SER A 172 -9.62 -0.88 9.85
N ALA A 173 -8.35 -1.25 9.96
CA ALA A 173 -7.27 -0.30 10.26
C ALA A 173 -7.18 0.83 9.22
N ILE A 174 -7.65 0.60 7.99
CA ILE A 174 -7.74 1.62 6.95
C ILE A 174 -8.87 2.60 7.24
N GLN A 175 -10.08 2.12 7.53
CA GLN A 175 -11.20 2.99 7.89
C GLN A 175 -10.93 3.79 9.17
N GLU A 176 -10.18 3.23 10.14
CA GLU A 176 -9.71 3.97 11.31
C GLU A 176 -8.77 5.13 10.90
N VAL A 177 -7.82 4.88 10.01
CA VAL A 177 -6.90 5.91 9.46
C VAL A 177 -7.68 7.00 8.70
N GLU A 178 -8.61 6.63 7.84
CA GLU A 178 -9.42 7.59 7.07
C GLU A 178 -10.26 8.47 8.01
N ARG A 179 -10.90 7.86 9.02
CA ARG A 179 -11.69 8.59 10.02
C ARG A 179 -10.83 9.53 10.87
N ASP A 180 -9.69 9.05 11.38
CA ASP A 180 -8.89 9.78 12.35
C ASP A 180 -8.10 10.94 11.72
N TYR A 181 -7.79 10.85 10.43
CA TYR A 181 -6.98 11.84 9.71
C TYR A 181 -7.68 12.56 8.58
N GLY A 182 -8.94 12.23 8.29
CA GLY A 182 -9.71 12.87 7.22
C GLY A 182 -9.08 12.69 5.84
N CYS A 183 -8.39 11.59 5.61
CA CYS A 183 -7.68 11.29 4.36
C CYS A 183 -8.31 10.10 3.63
N GLN A 184 -7.91 9.87 2.39
CA GLN A 184 -8.25 8.66 1.64
C GLN A 184 -7.09 7.68 1.60
N VAL A 185 -7.37 6.39 1.75
CA VAL A 185 -6.40 5.32 1.57
C VAL A 185 -6.67 4.59 0.25
N PHE A 186 -5.70 4.64 -0.64
CA PHE A 186 -5.68 3.93 -1.91
C PHE A 186 -4.89 2.64 -1.79
N SER A 187 -5.17 1.69 -2.68
CA SER A 187 -4.37 0.48 -2.82
C SER A 187 -4.19 0.08 -4.28
N ILE A 188 -3.05 -0.53 -4.62
CA ILE A 188 -2.86 -1.15 -5.95
C ILE A 188 -3.96 -2.20 -6.14
N VAL A 189 -4.08 -3.12 -5.20
CA VAL A 189 -5.13 -4.15 -5.18
C VAL A 189 -5.80 -4.22 -3.84
N ASP A 190 -7.05 -4.68 -3.83
CA ASP A 190 -7.77 -5.01 -2.61
C ASP A 190 -8.23 -6.48 -2.58
N PHE A 191 -8.89 -6.87 -1.49
CA PHE A 191 -9.40 -8.23 -1.33
C PHE A 191 -10.36 -8.65 -2.44
N ASP A 192 -11.20 -7.75 -2.93
CA ASP A 192 -12.18 -8.07 -3.97
C ASP A 192 -11.46 -8.27 -5.31
N ASP A 193 -10.39 -7.50 -5.58
CA ASP A 193 -9.49 -7.76 -6.72
C ASP A 193 -8.88 -9.17 -6.63
N LEU A 194 -8.48 -9.64 -5.45
CA LEU A 194 -7.96 -11.01 -5.28
C LEU A 194 -9.02 -12.08 -5.58
N VAL A 195 -10.26 -11.88 -5.14
CA VAL A 195 -11.38 -12.80 -5.41
C VAL A 195 -11.66 -12.86 -6.91
N SER A 196 -11.81 -11.70 -7.57
CA SER A 196 -12.04 -11.63 -9.01
C SER A 196 -10.90 -12.25 -9.83
N PHE A 197 -9.66 -12.15 -9.34
CA PHE A 197 -8.52 -12.82 -9.97
C PHE A 197 -8.63 -14.36 -9.88
N ILE A 198 -9.00 -14.88 -8.71
CA ILE A 198 -9.15 -16.33 -8.48
C ILE A 198 -10.29 -16.90 -9.35
N GLU A 199 -11.43 -16.22 -9.43
CA GLU A 199 -12.59 -16.65 -10.25
C GLU A 199 -12.22 -16.86 -11.72
N LYS A 200 -11.26 -16.07 -12.23
CA LYS A 200 -10.79 -16.13 -13.61
C LYS A 200 -9.56 -17.03 -13.80
N SER A 201 -9.03 -17.61 -12.72
CA SER A 201 -7.79 -18.38 -12.72
C SER A 201 -8.03 -19.82 -12.26
N PRO A 202 -8.22 -20.80 -13.17
CA PRO A 202 -8.54 -22.18 -12.82
C PRO A 202 -7.56 -22.82 -11.83
N GLN A 203 -6.29 -22.46 -11.90
CA GLN A 203 -5.24 -22.94 -10.99
C GLN A 203 -5.42 -22.53 -9.52
N TYR A 204 -6.13 -21.42 -9.25
CA TYR A 204 -6.38 -20.91 -7.90
C TYR A 204 -7.81 -21.12 -7.42
N ALA A 205 -8.71 -21.60 -8.29
CA ALA A 205 -10.11 -21.89 -7.96
C ALA A 205 -10.31 -22.70 -6.66
N PRO A 206 -9.45 -23.68 -6.30
CA PRO A 206 -9.60 -24.40 -5.02
C PRO A 206 -9.54 -23.52 -3.76
N TYR A 207 -8.93 -22.33 -3.83
CA TYR A 207 -8.82 -21.41 -2.68
C TYR A 207 -10.05 -20.50 -2.52
N LEU A 208 -10.89 -20.38 -3.55
CA LEU A 208 -12.03 -19.45 -3.56
C LEU A 208 -13.01 -19.67 -2.38
N PRO A 209 -13.43 -20.91 -2.04
CA PRO A 209 -14.35 -21.11 -0.92
C PRO A 209 -13.77 -20.57 0.41
N LYS A 210 -12.48 -20.81 0.66
CA LYS A 210 -11.81 -20.35 1.87
C LYS A 210 -11.63 -18.83 1.91
N MET A 211 -11.41 -18.19 0.77
CA MET A 211 -11.42 -16.74 0.63
C MET A 211 -12.79 -16.16 1.02
N CYS A 212 -13.88 -16.71 0.47
CA CYS A 212 -15.24 -16.26 0.78
C CYS A 212 -15.59 -16.46 2.26
N GLU A 213 -15.31 -17.64 2.84
CA GLU A 213 -15.50 -17.91 4.28
C GLU A 213 -14.75 -16.88 5.16
N TYR A 214 -13.52 -16.53 4.78
CA TYR A 214 -12.73 -15.53 5.50
C TYR A 214 -13.33 -14.13 5.38
N ARG A 215 -13.83 -13.76 4.19
CA ARG A 215 -14.50 -12.47 3.93
C ARG A 215 -15.79 -12.33 4.71
N GLU A 216 -16.63 -13.36 4.75
CA GLU A 216 -17.86 -13.35 5.54
C GLU A 216 -17.58 -13.15 7.04
N LYS A 217 -16.52 -13.78 7.54
CA LYS A 217 -16.19 -13.74 8.97
C LYS A 217 -15.50 -12.45 9.41
N TYR A 218 -14.61 -11.91 8.59
CA TYR A 218 -13.73 -10.80 8.98
C TYR A 218 -13.82 -9.57 8.08
N GLY A 219 -14.61 -9.60 7.02
CA GLY A 219 -14.70 -8.52 6.05
C GLY A 219 -15.37 -7.24 6.57
N VAL A 220 -14.98 -6.13 5.97
CA VAL A 220 -15.66 -4.81 6.02
C VAL A 220 -15.95 -4.24 4.64
#